data_AF-A0A7J7KAT3-F1
#
_entry.id   AF-A0A7J7KAT3-F1
#
_cell.length_a   1.000
_cell.length_b   1.000
_cell.length_c   1.000
_cell.angle_alpha   90.00
_cell.angle_beta   90.00
_cell.angle_gamma   90.00
#
_symmetry.space_group_name_H-M   'P 1'
#
loop_
_entity.id
_entity.type
_entity.pdbx_description
1 polymer ?
#
loop_
_entity_poly.entity_id
_entity_poly.type
_entity_poly.pdbx_seq_one_letter_code
_entity_poly.pdbx_strand_id
1 'polypeptide(L)'
;MAAPRQRLIDPATPTSNFYSNPQLPRIDSKSSGLLALTEKFWLIAIASCLALFVVVDINYHSFPQAQQPKVTLTVSERKSFEWEFKANTFLESNARVFLEKLCSFGTRHLGSKANEESAVTYITDVVKEIKTHANPLHEIELDIQAPSSCFDINFIGNFTTCYMNIKNILVRLSPVNQKSSSALLVNCHYDTAISSPGASDDAISCAIMMESLRLLSQSDQPLTHSIVFNFNGAEEAILQASHGFITQHPWAGQLKAFVNLEAAGSGGREIVFQTGPEHPWLVAAYAESAKYPYASIVAQEIFQSGVIPSDTDFRIYRDYGNIPGIDIAYVYNGYIYHTKYDQPKYIPPGCIQRGGENVLGIITNLANSEKLSDPGDSRLGKMVFFDVLGFFMIHYPLRLGEIINCATILAALLNLYRKIRLFKREGRNPTLYIKLVVASYMMHAAGFVAMVTVNIAIALSVSLVQPMMWYTNNWLVVPVYMLPAVAVWILVHQRGRHVGGANIFQCIYYLVTK
;
A
#
# COMPACT_ATOMS: atom_id res chain seq x y z
N MET A 1 9.41 61.45 88.91
CA MET A 1 8.09 61.94 89.37
C MET A 1 7.15 62.01 88.17
N ALA A 2 6.01 61.33 88.30
CA ALA A 2 4.70 61.49 87.65
C ALA A 2 4.53 61.88 86.16
N ALA A 3 3.72 61.07 85.47
CA ALA A 3 3.09 61.28 84.17
C ALA A 3 1.95 62.35 84.20
N PRO A 4 1.30 62.68 83.05
CA PRO A 4 0.14 61.86 82.63
C PRO A 4 -0.02 61.62 81.11
N ARG A 5 -1.06 60.83 80.80
CA ARG A 5 -1.37 60.00 79.62
C ARG A 5 -2.05 60.69 78.42
N GLN A 6 -1.87 60.03 77.26
CA GLN A 6 -2.81 59.68 76.16
C GLN A 6 -3.28 60.73 75.13
N ARG A 7 -2.92 60.48 73.86
CA ARG A 7 -3.86 60.01 72.81
C ARG A 7 -3.10 59.28 71.70
N LEU A 8 -3.54 58.04 71.39
CA LEU A 8 -3.04 57.17 70.33
C LEU A 8 -3.65 57.59 68.98
N ILE A 9 -2.82 57.68 67.94
CA ILE A 9 -3.21 57.90 66.54
C ILE A 9 -2.97 56.59 65.80
N ASP A 10 -3.98 56.19 65.04
CA ASP A 10 -4.12 54.95 64.26
C ASP A 10 -3.47 55.11 62.87
N PRO A 11 -2.56 54.22 62.42
CA PRO A 11 -2.09 54.21 61.05
C PRO A 11 -2.63 52.99 60.30
N ALA A 12 -3.78 53.14 59.65
CA ALA A 12 -4.30 52.19 58.69
C ALA A 12 -4.28 52.80 57.28
N THR A 13 -3.23 52.50 56.51
CA THR A 13 -3.28 52.49 55.03
C THR A 13 -2.16 51.60 54.49
N PRO A 14 -2.49 50.42 53.93
CA PRO A 14 -1.67 49.78 52.93
C PRO A 14 -2.30 49.91 51.54
N THR A 15 -1.48 50.41 50.63
CA THR A 15 -1.60 50.48 49.18
C THR A 15 -2.12 49.20 48.52
N SER A 16 -3.15 49.36 47.70
CA SER A 16 -3.46 48.66 46.43
C SER A 16 -2.91 47.24 46.21
N ASN A 17 -3.70 46.22 46.57
CA ASN A 17 -3.59 44.87 46.01
C ASN A 17 -4.40 44.77 44.70
N PHE A 18 -3.79 45.15 43.58
CA PHE A 18 -4.31 44.88 42.22
C PHE A 18 -3.73 43.57 41.67
N TYR A 19 -4.02 42.45 42.34
CA TYR A 19 -3.86 41.10 41.77
C TYR A 19 -5.02 40.23 42.23
N SER A 20 -6.24 40.60 41.81
CA SER A 20 -7.36 39.67 41.78
C SER A 20 -7.07 38.63 40.68
N ASN A 21 -6.43 37.54 41.09
CA ASN A 21 -6.32 36.32 40.31
C ASN A 21 -7.75 35.89 39.90
N PRO A 22 -8.11 35.81 38.61
CA PRO A 22 -9.33 35.11 38.23
C PRO A 22 -9.05 33.63 38.47
N GLN A 23 -9.27 33.17 39.70
CA GLN A 23 -9.23 31.75 40.00
C GLN A 23 -10.21 31.07 39.04
N LEU A 24 -9.68 30.26 38.13
CA LEU A 24 -10.46 29.24 37.45
C LEU A 24 -11.22 28.46 38.53
N PRO A 25 -12.52 28.18 38.31
CA PRO A 25 -13.36 27.61 39.36
C PRO A 25 -12.73 26.34 39.93
N ARG A 26 -12.68 26.23 41.27
CA ARG A 26 -12.39 24.96 41.93
C ARG A 26 -13.42 23.92 41.48
N ILE A 27 -12.92 22.74 41.15
CA ILE A 27 -13.69 21.55 40.78
C ILE A 27 -14.72 21.26 41.89
N ASP A 28 -16.00 21.56 41.64
CA ASP A 28 -17.12 21.16 42.51
C ASP A 28 -17.34 19.64 42.45
N SER A 29 -18.06 19.07 43.42
CA SER A 29 -18.40 17.64 43.45
C SER A 29 -19.21 17.13 42.25
N LYS A 30 -19.72 18.00 41.37
CA LYS A 30 -20.27 17.62 40.05
C LYS A 30 -19.20 17.25 39.04
N SER A 31 -17.98 17.79 39.17
CA SER A 31 -16.86 17.48 38.28
C SER A 31 -16.18 16.14 38.57
N SER A 32 -16.39 15.51 39.73
CA SER A 32 -15.95 14.11 39.97
C SER A 32 -16.79 13.11 39.18
N GLY A 33 -18.10 13.33 39.03
CA GLY A 33 -18.97 12.54 38.15
C GLY A 33 -18.62 12.69 36.67
N LEU A 34 -18.19 13.89 36.27
CA LEU A 34 -17.70 14.21 34.92
C LEU A 34 -16.28 13.68 34.64
N LEU A 35 -15.40 13.64 35.66
CA LEU A 35 -14.12 12.93 35.63
C LEU A 35 -14.31 11.41 35.49
N ALA A 36 -15.27 10.82 36.22
CA ALA A 36 -15.64 9.42 36.05
C ALA A 36 -16.26 9.12 34.67
N LEU A 37 -17.02 10.06 34.09
CA LEU A 37 -17.46 9.99 32.69
C LEU A 37 -16.29 10.03 31.71
N THR A 38 -15.25 10.84 31.98
CA THR A 38 -14.03 10.85 31.15
C THR A 38 -13.19 9.58 31.30
N GLU A 39 -13.08 9.01 32.49
CA GLU A 39 -12.37 7.73 32.69
C GLU A 39 -13.09 6.57 32.00
N LYS A 40 -14.43 6.50 32.13
CA LYS A 40 -15.26 5.55 31.38
C LYS A 40 -15.14 5.76 29.87
N PHE A 41 -15.13 7.01 29.40
CA PHE A 41 -14.91 7.34 27.99
C PHE A 41 -13.55 6.84 27.49
N TRP A 42 -12.47 7.07 28.23
CA TRP A 42 -11.14 6.59 27.85
C TRP A 42 -11.02 5.06 27.89
N LEU A 43 -11.63 4.41 28.88
CA LEU A 43 -11.70 2.94 28.91
C LEU A 43 -12.47 2.39 27.72
N ILE A 44 -13.62 2.98 27.37
CA ILE A 44 -14.40 2.62 26.18
C ILE A 44 -13.59 2.88 24.91
N ALA A 45 -12.89 4.01 24.80
CA ALA A 45 -12.09 4.37 23.64
C ALA A 45 -10.91 3.39 23.45
N ILE A 46 -10.19 3.04 24.52
CA ILE A 46 -9.10 2.06 24.48
C ILE A 46 -9.65 0.68 24.12
N ALA A 47 -10.73 0.24 24.77
CA ALA A 47 -11.36 -1.04 24.46
C ALA A 47 -11.85 -1.10 23.00
N SER A 48 -12.39 0.00 22.48
CA SER A 48 -12.81 0.10 21.08
C SER A 48 -11.62 0.05 20.11
N CYS A 49 -10.52 0.72 20.44
CA CYS A 49 -9.29 0.66 19.64
C CYS A 49 -8.67 -0.74 19.64
N LEU A 50 -8.67 -1.43 20.78
CA LEU A 50 -8.19 -2.82 20.89
C LEU A 50 -9.10 -3.78 20.12
N ALA A 51 -10.42 -3.64 20.25
CA ALA A 51 -11.38 -4.42 19.49
C ALA A 51 -11.19 -4.19 17.98
N LEU A 52 -11.05 -2.93 17.55
CA LEU A 52 -10.77 -2.59 16.16
C LEU A 52 -9.46 -3.22 15.69
N PHE A 53 -8.37 -3.10 16.47
CA PHE A 53 -7.10 -3.72 16.15
C PHE A 53 -7.22 -5.23 15.93
N VAL A 54 -7.92 -5.94 16.83
CA VAL A 54 -8.15 -7.39 16.72
C VAL A 54 -8.95 -7.72 15.47
N VAL A 55 -10.01 -6.98 15.16
CA VAL A 55 -10.81 -7.23 13.94
C VAL A 55 -9.98 -6.98 12.68
N VAL A 56 -9.16 -5.92 12.67
CA VAL A 56 -8.27 -5.60 11.54
C VAL A 56 -7.19 -6.65 11.37
N ASP A 57 -6.58 -7.13 12.46
CA ASP A 57 -5.58 -8.19 12.43
C ASP A 57 -6.16 -9.51 11.90
N ILE A 58 -7.34 -9.91 12.41
CA ILE A 58 -8.07 -11.08 11.91
C ILE A 58 -8.38 -10.91 10.43
N ASN A 59 -8.90 -9.75 10.02
CA ASN A 59 -9.20 -9.48 8.62
C ASN A 59 -7.92 -9.59 7.78
N TYR A 60 -6.85 -8.91 8.17
CA TYR A 60 -5.58 -8.85 7.45
C TYR A 60 -5.03 -10.26 7.14
N HIS A 61 -5.10 -11.15 8.12
CA HIS A 61 -4.65 -12.54 8.01
C HIS A 61 -5.71 -13.53 7.49
N SER A 62 -6.93 -13.07 7.21
CA SER A 62 -7.97 -13.89 6.59
C SER A 62 -7.74 -13.97 5.07
N PHE A 63 -7.17 -15.08 4.63
CA PHE A 63 -7.06 -15.43 3.20
C PHE A 63 -8.28 -16.24 2.74
N PRO A 64 -8.69 -16.10 1.47
CA PRO A 64 -9.67 -17.00 0.90
C PRO A 64 -9.17 -18.45 1.01
N GLN A 65 -10.09 -19.39 1.21
CA GLN A 65 -9.73 -20.79 1.19
C GLN A 65 -9.15 -21.12 -0.19
N ALA A 66 -7.91 -21.63 -0.21
CA ALA A 66 -7.28 -22.10 -1.44
C ALA A 66 -8.21 -23.13 -2.10
N GLN A 67 -8.73 -22.79 -3.28
CA GLN A 67 -9.62 -23.70 -3.99
C GLN A 67 -8.80 -24.90 -4.46
N GLN A 68 -9.34 -26.09 -4.21
CA GLN A 68 -8.78 -27.37 -4.63
C GLN A 68 -9.67 -27.96 -5.72
N PRO A 69 -9.13 -28.86 -6.57
CA PRO A 69 -9.93 -29.56 -7.55
C PRO A 69 -11.09 -30.30 -6.91
N LYS A 70 -12.25 -30.34 -7.57
CA LYS A 70 -13.43 -31.08 -7.07
C LYS A 70 -13.21 -32.60 -7.02
N VAL A 71 -12.18 -33.10 -7.71
CA VAL A 71 -11.82 -34.53 -7.74
C VAL A 71 -10.49 -34.73 -7.01
N THR A 72 -10.55 -35.22 -5.77
CA THR A 72 -9.38 -35.63 -5.00
C THR A 72 -9.01 -37.07 -5.40
N LEU A 73 -8.18 -37.24 -6.42
CA LEU A 73 -7.55 -38.55 -6.67
C LEU A 73 -6.59 -38.89 -5.51
N THR A 74 -6.57 -40.16 -5.12
CA THR A 74 -5.68 -40.63 -4.05
C THR A 74 -4.22 -40.44 -4.46
N VAL A 75 -3.32 -40.26 -3.48
CA VAL A 75 -1.88 -39.99 -3.74
C VAL A 75 -1.23 -41.09 -4.60
N SER A 76 -1.75 -42.32 -4.54
CA SER A 76 -1.33 -43.47 -5.36
C SER A 76 -1.81 -43.45 -6.82
N GLU A 77 -2.80 -42.61 -7.15
CA GLU A 77 -3.35 -42.46 -8.51
C GLU A 77 -2.74 -41.27 -9.26
N ARG A 78 -2.06 -40.36 -8.56
CA ARG A 78 -1.35 -39.21 -9.16
C ARG A 78 -0.07 -39.66 -9.88
N LYS A 79 -0.22 -40.10 -11.13
CA LYS A 79 0.87 -39.98 -12.10
C LYS A 79 0.95 -38.50 -12.47
N SER A 80 2.04 -37.82 -12.10
CA SER A 80 2.51 -36.52 -12.63
C SER A 80 1.45 -35.50 -13.11
N PHE A 81 1.38 -34.33 -12.46
CA PHE A 81 1.04 -33.08 -13.16
C PHE A 81 -0.28 -33.05 -13.96
N GLU A 82 -1.44 -33.18 -13.31
CA GLU A 82 -2.71 -32.87 -13.99
C GLU A 82 -3.21 -31.49 -13.54
N TRP A 83 -3.10 -30.52 -14.45
CA TRP A 83 -3.73 -29.21 -14.38
C TRP A 83 -5.24 -29.39 -14.58
N GLU A 84 -6.08 -28.84 -13.70
CA GLU A 84 -7.53 -28.92 -13.90
C GLU A 84 -7.97 -27.91 -14.97
N PHE A 85 -8.13 -28.38 -16.20
CA PHE A 85 -8.49 -27.52 -17.33
C PHE A 85 -9.94 -27.05 -17.30
N LYS A 86 -10.89 -27.81 -16.75
CA LYS A 86 -12.34 -27.53 -16.87
C LYS A 86 -12.92 -26.64 -15.76
N ALA A 87 -12.08 -26.03 -14.93
CA ALA A 87 -12.56 -25.16 -13.87
C ALA A 87 -12.92 -23.76 -14.42
N ASN A 88 -14.10 -23.26 -14.04
CA ASN A 88 -14.61 -21.92 -14.41
C ASN A 88 -14.20 -20.83 -13.40
N THR A 89 -13.36 -21.17 -12.43
CA THR A 89 -12.84 -20.25 -11.41
C THR A 89 -11.33 -20.34 -11.35
N PHE A 90 -10.69 -19.29 -10.82
CA PHE A 90 -9.26 -19.31 -10.51
C PHE A 90 -8.96 -20.42 -9.50
N LEU A 91 -7.97 -21.25 -9.79
CA LEU A 91 -7.53 -22.32 -8.89
C LEU A 91 -6.08 -22.11 -8.44
N GLU A 92 -5.89 -21.82 -7.16
CA GLU A 92 -4.55 -21.77 -6.55
C GLU A 92 -3.78 -23.09 -6.73
N SER A 93 -4.44 -24.25 -6.71
CA SER A 93 -3.77 -25.54 -6.93
C SER A 93 -3.08 -25.62 -8.29
N ASN A 94 -3.71 -25.09 -9.34
CA ASN A 94 -3.14 -25.06 -10.69
C ASN A 94 -1.92 -24.14 -10.75
N ALA A 95 -2.06 -22.93 -10.22
CA ALA A 95 -0.97 -21.96 -10.15
C ALA A 95 0.22 -22.50 -9.32
N ARG A 96 -0.03 -23.23 -8.23
CA ARG A 96 1.03 -23.88 -7.43
C ARG A 96 1.81 -24.93 -8.21
N VAL A 97 1.13 -25.75 -9.03
CA VAL A 97 1.82 -26.74 -9.89
C VAL A 97 2.78 -26.03 -10.85
N PHE A 98 2.33 -24.94 -11.48
CA PHE A 98 3.17 -24.14 -12.36
C PHE A 98 4.38 -23.52 -11.62
N LEU A 99 4.09 -22.86 -10.50
CA LEU A 99 5.09 -22.20 -9.65
C LEU A 99 6.17 -23.18 -9.18
N GLU A 100 5.78 -24.33 -8.62
CA GLU A 100 6.71 -25.34 -8.11
C GLU A 100 7.60 -25.89 -9.21
N LYS A 101 7.03 -26.11 -10.41
CA LYS A 101 7.80 -26.59 -11.56
C LYS A 101 8.80 -25.56 -12.06
N LEU A 102 8.39 -24.30 -12.21
CA LEU A 102 9.29 -23.22 -12.63
C LEU A 102 10.44 -23.05 -11.62
N CYS A 103 10.14 -23.08 -10.32
CA CYS A 103 11.14 -23.01 -9.25
C CYS A 103 12.08 -24.23 -9.21
N SER A 104 11.64 -25.40 -9.69
CA SER A 104 12.45 -26.63 -9.66
C SER A 104 13.69 -26.56 -10.56
N PHE A 105 13.74 -25.60 -11.49
CA PHE A 105 14.93 -25.35 -12.32
C PHE A 105 16.06 -24.64 -11.58
N GLY A 106 15.83 -24.19 -10.34
CA GLY A 106 16.77 -23.41 -9.54
C GLY A 106 16.73 -21.92 -9.88
N THR A 107 17.82 -21.20 -9.60
CA THR A 107 17.98 -19.77 -9.93
C THR A 107 18.00 -19.58 -11.44
N ARG A 108 17.10 -18.74 -11.95
CA ARG A 108 16.92 -18.39 -13.37
C ARG A 108 17.48 -17.00 -13.65
N HIS A 109 18.69 -16.71 -13.18
CA HIS A 109 19.35 -15.46 -13.54
C HIS A 109 19.66 -15.41 -15.04
N LEU A 110 19.69 -14.21 -15.61
CA LEU A 110 19.98 -13.99 -17.04
C LEU A 110 21.23 -14.75 -17.49
N GLY A 111 21.14 -15.42 -18.65
CA GLY A 111 22.24 -16.21 -19.22
C GLY A 111 22.41 -17.61 -18.64
N SER A 112 21.69 -17.98 -17.58
CA SER A 112 21.67 -19.35 -17.07
C SER A 112 20.84 -20.28 -17.98
N LYS A 113 21.20 -21.57 -18.04
CA LYS A 113 20.38 -22.58 -18.75
C LYS A 113 18.96 -22.69 -18.19
N ALA A 114 18.79 -22.42 -16.90
CA ALA A 114 17.49 -22.41 -16.24
C ALA A 114 16.60 -21.30 -16.82
N ASN A 115 17.15 -20.09 -17.02
CA ASN A 115 16.45 -18.96 -17.64
C ASN A 115 16.25 -19.15 -19.15
N GLU A 116 17.34 -19.36 -19.88
CA GLU A 116 17.37 -19.27 -21.34
C GLU A 116 16.70 -20.46 -22.04
N GLU A 117 16.68 -21.63 -21.41
CA GLU A 117 16.19 -22.86 -22.04
C GLU A 117 15.06 -23.50 -21.25
N SER A 118 15.25 -23.75 -19.96
CA SER A 118 14.32 -24.57 -19.16
C SER A 118 13.01 -23.86 -18.89
N ALA A 119 13.07 -22.61 -18.42
CA ALA A 119 11.90 -21.76 -18.20
C ALA A 119 11.16 -21.48 -19.52
N VAL A 120 11.88 -21.11 -20.58
CA VAL A 120 11.30 -20.85 -21.90
C VAL A 120 10.56 -22.07 -22.45
N THR A 121 11.19 -23.25 -22.40
CA THR A 121 10.55 -24.50 -22.85
C THR A 121 9.30 -24.78 -22.02
N TYR A 122 9.41 -24.70 -20.68
CA TYR A 122 8.29 -25.01 -19.81
C TYR A 122 7.09 -24.08 -20.01
N ILE A 123 7.32 -22.76 -20.04
CA ILE A 123 6.27 -21.75 -20.22
C ILE A 123 5.61 -21.94 -21.60
N THR A 124 6.41 -22.12 -22.66
CA THR A 124 5.86 -22.27 -24.02
C THR A 124 5.09 -23.58 -24.21
N ASP A 125 5.52 -24.69 -23.61
CA ASP A 125 4.82 -25.96 -23.68
C ASP A 125 3.47 -25.92 -22.96
N VAL A 126 3.46 -25.28 -21.79
CA VAL A 126 2.23 -24.98 -21.05
C VAL A 126 1.27 -24.12 -21.89
N VAL A 127 1.75 -23.06 -22.55
CA VAL A 127 0.90 -22.21 -23.41
C VAL A 127 0.34 -22.99 -24.60
N LYS A 128 1.14 -23.86 -25.22
CA LYS A 128 0.67 -24.75 -26.30
C LYS A 128 -0.43 -25.69 -25.80
N GLU A 129 -0.31 -26.21 -24.58
CA GLU A 129 -1.33 -27.06 -23.96
C GLU A 129 -2.63 -26.28 -23.66
N ILE A 130 -2.54 -25.05 -23.16
CA ILE A 130 -3.72 -24.18 -23.01
C ILE A 130 -4.39 -23.96 -24.37
N LYS A 131 -3.60 -23.70 -25.42
CA LYS A 131 -4.11 -23.46 -26.78
C LYS A 131 -4.89 -24.63 -27.36
N THR A 132 -4.59 -25.88 -27.02
CA THR A 132 -5.37 -27.04 -27.51
C THR A 132 -6.75 -27.15 -26.87
N HIS A 133 -6.96 -26.49 -25.73
CA HIS A 133 -8.21 -26.49 -24.97
C HIS A 133 -8.98 -25.17 -25.07
N ALA A 134 -8.44 -24.16 -25.78
CA ALA A 134 -9.05 -22.85 -25.92
C ALA A 134 -10.42 -22.93 -26.63
N ASN A 135 -11.35 -22.10 -26.19
CA ASN A 135 -12.65 -21.96 -26.84
C ASN A 135 -12.44 -21.33 -28.25
N PRO A 136 -13.11 -21.81 -29.31
CA PRO A 136 -12.99 -21.26 -30.67
C PRO A 136 -13.28 -19.76 -30.83
N LEU A 137 -13.87 -19.10 -29.83
CA LEU A 137 -14.06 -17.65 -29.78
C LEU A 137 -12.74 -16.88 -29.59
N HIS A 138 -11.70 -17.55 -29.10
CA HIS A 138 -10.42 -16.94 -28.76
C HIS A 138 -9.28 -17.54 -29.61
N GLU A 139 -8.37 -16.67 -30.04
CA GLU A 139 -7.14 -17.02 -30.72
C GLU A 139 -5.95 -16.77 -29.79
N ILE A 140 -5.05 -17.74 -29.70
CA ILE A 140 -3.79 -17.63 -28.96
C ILE A 140 -2.62 -17.60 -29.95
N GLU A 141 -1.91 -16.48 -29.98
CA GLU A 141 -0.63 -16.32 -30.69
C GLU A 141 0.51 -16.35 -29.68
N LEU A 142 1.57 -17.10 -29.98
CA LEU A 142 2.77 -17.23 -29.14
C LEU A 142 3.97 -16.76 -29.96
N ASP A 143 4.75 -15.83 -29.41
CA ASP A 143 6.02 -15.39 -29.98
C ASP A 143 7.13 -15.42 -28.91
N ILE A 144 8.35 -15.75 -29.34
CA ILE A 144 9.54 -15.68 -28.50
C ILE A 144 10.42 -14.59 -29.08
N GLN A 145 10.39 -13.42 -28.45
CA GLN A 145 11.17 -12.28 -28.88
C GLN A 145 12.60 -12.39 -28.34
N ALA A 146 13.59 -11.97 -29.13
CA ALA A 146 14.99 -11.92 -28.70
C ALA A 146 15.68 -10.55 -28.98
N PRO A 147 15.24 -9.45 -28.34
CA PRO A 147 15.73 -8.11 -28.68
C PRO A 147 17.17 -7.85 -28.23
N SER A 148 17.80 -6.85 -28.86
CA SER A 148 19.11 -6.31 -28.48
C SER A 148 19.04 -4.79 -28.50
N SER A 149 19.57 -4.10 -27.48
CA SER A 149 19.59 -2.63 -27.41
C SER A 149 20.48 -2.13 -26.27
N CYS A 150 20.50 -0.81 -26.10
CA CYS A 150 20.96 -0.14 -24.89
C CYS A 150 19.95 0.95 -24.47
N PHE A 151 19.90 1.27 -23.19
CA PHE A 151 19.17 2.42 -22.67
C PHE A 151 19.76 2.94 -21.37
N ASP A 152 19.40 4.19 -21.05
CA ASP A 152 19.90 4.88 -19.86
C ASP A 152 18.88 4.81 -18.72
N ILE A 153 19.40 4.64 -17.52
CA ILE A 153 18.65 4.58 -16.28
C ILE A 153 19.19 5.62 -15.31
N ASN A 154 18.32 6.57 -14.96
CA ASN A 154 18.71 7.71 -14.16
C ASN A 154 18.53 7.48 -12.65
N PHE A 155 17.83 6.42 -12.20
CA PHE A 155 17.63 6.18 -10.75
C PHE A 155 18.88 5.62 -10.05
N ILE A 156 19.81 5.01 -10.80
CA ILE A 156 21.13 4.55 -10.30
C ILE A 156 22.26 5.46 -10.81
N GLY A 157 22.00 6.75 -11.01
CA GLY A 157 23.04 7.72 -11.36
C GLY A 157 23.55 7.61 -12.81
N ASN A 158 22.67 7.86 -13.79
CA ASN A 158 22.96 7.86 -15.23
C ASN A 158 23.71 6.59 -15.68
N PHE A 159 23.15 5.44 -15.33
CA PHE A 159 23.68 4.12 -15.66
C PHE A 159 23.16 3.68 -17.03
N THR A 160 24.05 3.43 -17.99
CA THR A 160 23.67 2.84 -19.28
C THR A 160 23.74 1.32 -19.19
N THR A 161 22.63 0.65 -19.53
CA THR A 161 22.56 -0.81 -19.62
C THR A 161 22.44 -1.22 -21.09
N CYS A 162 23.20 -2.24 -21.49
CA CYS A 162 23.21 -2.78 -22.84
C CYS A 162 23.00 -4.29 -22.79
N TYR A 163 22.23 -4.81 -23.74
CA TYR A 163 21.81 -6.20 -23.77
C TYR A 163 21.72 -6.73 -25.20
N MET A 164 21.85 -8.05 -25.31
CA MET A 164 21.83 -8.73 -26.59
C MET A 164 21.07 -10.05 -26.46
N ASN A 165 20.10 -10.24 -27.35
CA ASN A 165 19.38 -11.49 -27.54
C ASN A 165 18.76 -12.06 -26.23
N ILE A 166 18.29 -11.16 -25.36
CA ILE A 166 17.52 -11.52 -24.16
C ILE A 166 16.14 -12.00 -24.56
N LYS A 167 15.45 -12.82 -23.76
CA LYS A 167 14.18 -13.42 -24.20
C LYS A 167 12.96 -12.82 -23.53
N ASN A 168 11.92 -12.58 -24.31
CA ASN A 168 10.54 -12.45 -23.82
C ASN A 168 9.72 -13.60 -24.38
N ILE A 169 8.77 -14.11 -23.58
CA ILE A 169 7.75 -15.04 -24.05
C ILE A 169 6.44 -14.28 -24.09
N LEU A 170 5.96 -14.02 -25.29
CA LEU A 170 4.81 -13.17 -25.55
C LEU A 170 3.63 -14.03 -25.96
N VAL A 171 2.51 -13.90 -25.24
CA VAL A 171 1.28 -14.62 -25.55
C VAL A 171 0.16 -13.62 -25.78
N ARG A 172 -0.38 -13.57 -26.99
CA ARG A 172 -1.52 -12.72 -27.31
C ARG A 172 -2.79 -13.56 -27.36
N LEU A 173 -3.75 -13.19 -26.51
CA LEU A 173 -5.12 -13.70 -26.52
C LEU A 173 -6.02 -12.68 -27.20
N SER A 174 -6.59 -13.04 -28.35
CA SER A 174 -7.43 -12.16 -29.17
C SER A 174 -8.83 -12.75 -29.37
N PRO A 175 -9.87 -11.93 -29.51
CA PRO A 175 -11.17 -12.40 -29.97
C PRO A 175 -11.14 -12.65 -31.48
N VAL A 176 -11.63 -13.82 -31.94
CA VAL A 176 -11.57 -14.22 -33.37
C VAL A 176 -12.45 -13.32 -34.26
N ASN A 177 -13.63 -12.97 -33.78
CA ASN A 177 -14.65 -12.26 -34.56
C ASN A 177 -14.68 -10.74 -34.35
N GLN A 178 -13.83 -10.21 -33.46
CA GLN A 178 -13.71 -8.78 -33.18
C GLN A 178 -12.25 -8.37 -33.25
N LYS A 179 -11.86 -7.65 -34.31
CA LYS A 179 -10.50 -7.12 -34.41
C LYS A 179 -10.44 -5.74 -33.78
N SER A 180 -10.20 -5.69 -32.47
CA SER A 180 -9.79 -4.46 -31.80
C SER A 180 -8.33 -4.11 -32.18
N SER A 181 -8.08 -2.83 -32.45
CA SER A 181 -6.71 -2.28 -32.62
C SER A 181 -6.02 -1.99 -31.28
N SER A 182 -6.75 -2.09 -30.17
CA SER A 182 -6.28 -1.85 -28.80
C SER A 182 -6.07 -3.16 -28.06
N ALA A 183 -5.04 -3.19 -27.22
CA ALA A 183 -4.68 -4.31 -26.39
C ALA A 183 -4.27 -3.87 -24.97
N LEU A 184 -4.50 -4.76 -24.00
CA LEU A 184 -4.00 -4.65 -22.62
C LEU A 184 -2.71 -5.46 -22.50
N LEU A 185 -1.68 -4.90 -21.87
CA LEU A 185 -0.50 -5.65 -21.45
C LEU A 185 -0.68 -6.19 -20.03
N VAL A 186 -0.30 -7.45 -19.80
CA VAL A 186 -0.13 -8.03 -18.47
C VAL A 186 1.30 -8.53 -18.39
N ASN A 187 2.09 -8.02 -17.44
CA ASN A 187 3.52 -8.29 -17.33
C ASN A 187 3.87 -8.94 -15.99
N CYS A 188 4.81 -9.87 -16.04
CA CYS A 188 5.54 -10.47 -14.93
C CYS A 188 6.93 -10.85 -15.43
N HIS A 189 7.84 -11.25 -14.55
CA HIS A 189 9.14 -11.76 -14.97
C HIS A 189 9.44 -13.17 -14.45
N TYR A 190 10.10 -13.98 -15.28
CA TYR A 190 10.42 -15.37 -14.97
C TYR A 190 11.90 -15.56 -14.61
N ASP A 191 12.76 -14.56 -14.88
CA ASP A 191 14.12 -14.53 -14.39
C ASP A 191 14.16 -14.28 -12.88
N THR A 192 15.33 -14.40 -12.27
CA THR A 192 15.49 -14.26 -10.82
C THR A 192 16.76 -13.52 -10.47
N ALA A 193 16.74 -12.78 -9.36
CA ALA A 193 17.94 -12.30 -8.69
C ALA A 193 18.98 -13.41 -8.47
N ILE A 194 20.24 -12.98 -8.43
CA ILE A 194 21.38 -13.87 -8.20
C ILE A 194 21.21 -14.58 -6.83
N SER A 195 21.35 -15.91 -6.83
CA SER A 195 21.19 -16.78 -5.65
C SER A 195 19.77 -16.95 -5.08
N SER A 196 18.76 -16.34 -5.70
CA SER A 196 17.35 -16.54 -5.36
C SER A 196 16.73 -17.64 -6.22
N PRO A 197 15.89 -18.54 -5.67
CA PRO A 197 15.00 -19.38 -6.48
C PRO A 197 13.83 -18.58 -7.10
N GLY A 198 13.55 -17.39 -6.58
CA GLY A 198 12.56 -16.45 -7.11
C GLY A 198 11.15 -17.01 -7.14
N ALA A 199 10.68 -17.54 -6.01
CA ALA A 199 9.35 -18.14 -5.92
C ALA A 199 8.26 -17.07 -5.80
N SER A 200 8.47 -16.09 -4.93
CA SER A 200 7.65 -14.88 -4.90
C SER A 200 8.05 -13.89 -5.98
N ASP A 201 9.34 -13.82 -6.31
CA ASP A 201 9.92 -12.81 -7.20
C ASP A 201 10.56 -13.48 -8.43
N ASP A 202 9.84 -13.64 -9.54
CA ASP A 202 8.41 -13.32 -9.73
C ASP A 202 7.61 -14.52 -10.31
N ALA A 203 8.04 -15.74 -9.96
CA ALA A 203 7.40 -16.96 -10.42
C ALA A 203 5.93 -17.09 -9.97
N ILE A 204 5.54 -16.47 -8.86
CA ILE A 204 4.14 -16.45 -8.38
C ILE A 204 3.23 -15.69 -9.35
N SER A 205 3.71 -14.58 -9.92
CA SER A 205 2.95 -13.78 -10.88
C SER A 205 2.92 -14.45 -12.24
N CYS A 206 4.02 -15.11 -12.64
CA CYS A 206 4.00 -16.01 -13.80
C CYS A 206 2.90 -17.07 -13.67
N ALA A 207 2.78 -17.70 -12.49
CA ALA A 207 1.74 -18.69 -12.23
C ALA A 207 0.31 -18.11 -12.27
N ILE A 208 0.12 -16.90 -11.72
CA ILE A 208 -1.16 -16.18 -11.76
C ILE A 208 -1.54 -15.82 -13.20
N MET A 209 -0.61 -15.27 -13.98
CA MET A 209 -0.82 -14.93 -15.39
C MET A 209 -1.16 -16.18 -16.19
N MET A 210 -0.49 -17.29 -15.91
CA MET A 210 -0.72 -18.52 -16.64
C MET A 210 -2.11 -19.13 -16.38
N GLU A 211 -2.55 -19.18 -15.13
CA GLU A 211 -3.90 -19.65 -14.79
C GLU A 211 -4.98 -18.67 -15.30
N SER A 212 -4.68 -17.37 -15.31
CA SER A 212 -5.57 -16.36 -15.88
C SER A 212 -5.72 -16.51 -17.40
N LEU A 213 -4.62 -16.75 -18.12
CA LEU A 213 -4.64 -17.06 -19.56
C LEU A 213 -5.49 -18.30 -19.84
N ARG A 214 -5.33 -19.39 -19.07
CA ARG A 214 -6.15 -20.60 -19.20
C ARG A 214 -7.63 -20.26 -19.11
N LEU A 215 -8.05 -19.58 -18.04
CA LEU A 215 -9.45 -19.23 -17.81
C LEU A 215 -10.03 -18.35 -18.91
N LEU A 216 -9.31 -17.30 -19.29
CA LEU A 216 -9.77 -16.37 -20.32
C LEU A 216 -9.86 -17.02 -21.70
N SER A 217 -8.93 -17.91 -22.04
CA SER A 217 -8.95 -18.62 -23.32
C SER A 217 -10.10 -19.62 -23.47
N GLN A 218 -10.63 -20.11 -22.35
CA GLN A 218 -11.72 -21.09 -22.32
C GLN A 218 -13.09 -20.47 -22.05
N SER A 219 -13.12 -19.14 -21.87
CA SER A 219 -14.35 -18.39 -21.68
C SER A 219 -15.31 -18.59 -22.85
N ASP A 220 -16.60 -18.72 -22.54
CA ASP A 220 -17.67 -18.71 -23.55
C ASP A 220 -18.06 -17.27 -23.97
N GLN A 221 -17.43 -16.26 -23.36
CA GLN A 221 -17.60 -14.85 -23.68
C GLN A 221 -16.33 -14.31 -24.37
N PRO A 222 -16.44 -13.82 -25.62
CA PRO A 222 -15.30 -13.23 -26.31
C PRO A 222 -14.87 -11.95 -25.60
N LEU A 223 -13.56 -11.66 -25.63
CA LEU A 223 -13.02 -10.37 -25.18
C LEU A 223 -13.42 -9.26 -26.16
N THR A 224 -13.39 -8.01 -25.70
CA THR A 224 -13.54 -6.83 -26.58
C THR A 224 -12.19 -6.43 -27.18
N HIS A 225 -11.14 -6.41 -26.34
CA HIS A 225 -9.78 -6.06 -26.70
C HIS A 225 -8.82 -7.25 -26.47
N SER A 226 -7.74 -7.32 -27.24
CA SER A 226 -6.72 -8.36 -27.03
C SER A 226 -6.02 -8.16 -25.68
N ILE A 227 -5.51 -9.25 -25.10
CA ILE A 227 -4.59 -9.21 -23.97
C ILE A 227 -3.25 -9.77 -24.43
N VAL A 228 -2.16 -9.06 -24.17
CA VAL A 228 -0.80 -9.53 -24.37
C VAL A 228 -0.20 -9.84 -23.01
N PHE A 229 0.09 -11.11 -22.75
CA PHE A 229 0.84 -11.56 -21.59
C PHE A 229 2.33 -11.56 -21.95
N ASN A 230 3.12 -10.78 -21.22
CA ASN A 230 4.58 -10.78 -21.34
C ASN A 230 5.19 -11.48 -20.13
N PHE A 231 5.84 -12.63 -20.37
CA PHE A 231 6.74 -13.24 -19.41
C PHE A 231 8.16 -12.73 -19.74
N ASN A 232 8.60 -11.72 -18.98
CA ASN A 232 9.89 -11.05 -19.12
C ASN A 232 11.03 -11.94 -18.60
N GLY A 233 12.12 -12.08 -19.37
CA GLY A 233 13.26 -12.92 -19.01
C GLY A 233 14.52 -12.20 -18.53
N ALA A 234 14.44 -10.89 -18.27
CA ALA A 234 15.58 -10.07 -17.85
C ALA A 234 15.14 -8.79 -17.08
N GLU A 235 14.23 -8.90 -16.12
CA GLU A 235 13.90 -7.79 -15.19
C GLU A 235 15.08 -7.54 -14.24
N GLU A 236 15.61 -8.62 -13.65
CA GLU A 236 16.62 -8.57 -12.59
C GLU A 236 18.00 -8.16 -13.13
N ALA A 237 18.14 -8.19 -14.46
CA ALA A 237 19.23 -7.60 -15.21
C ALA A 237 19.02 -6.12 -15.53
N ILE A 238 18.24 -5.43 -14.71
CA ILE A 238 17.88 -4.02 -14.84
C ILE A 238 16.95 -3.77 -16.05
N LEU A 239 15.76 -4.34 -15.99
CA LEU A 239 14.58 -4.05 -16.82
C LEU A 239 14.80 -4.19 -18.34
N GLN A 240 15.72 -5.07 -18.73
CA GLN A 240 16.19 -5.13 -20.12
C GLN A 240 15.12 -5.68 -21.07
N ALA A 241 14.40 -6.72 -20.66
CA ALA A 241 13.48 -7.39 -21.59
C ALA A 241 12.16 -6.64 -21.78
N SER A 242 11.63 -5.98 -20.75
CA SER A 242 10.52 -5.04 -20.92
C SER A 242 10.89 -3.89 -21.87
N HIS A 243 12.13 -3.38 -21.80
CA HIS A 243 12.60 -2.33 -22.71
C HIS A 243 12.67 -2.85 -24.14
N GLY A 244 13.22 -4.05 -24.34
CA GLY A 244 13.25 -4.71 -25.64
C GLY A 244 11.87 -5.01 -26.21
N PHE A 245 10.90 -5.37 -25.37
CA PHE A 245 9.52 -5.61 -25.79
C PHE A 245 8.86 -4.30 -26.24
N ILE A 246 8.79 -3.30 -25.37
CA ILE A 246 7.99 -2.10 -25.63
C ILE A 246 8.54 -1.26 -26.77
N THR A 247 9.86 -1.28 -27.01
CA THR A 247 10.50 -0.46 -28.05
C THR A 247 10.60 -1.14 -29.41
N GLN A 248 10.54 -2.47 -29.49
CA GLN A 248 10.86 -3.21 -30.73
C GLN A 248 9.75 -4.15 -31.20
N HIS A 249 8.87 -4.63 -30.32
CA HIS A 249 7.90 -5.66 -30.72
C HIS A 249 6.72 -5.06 -31.50
N PRO A 250 6.27 -5.67 -32.62
CA PRO A 250 5.15 -5.14 -33.41
C PRO A 250 3.82 -4.99 -32.65
N TRP A 251 3.61 -5.78 -31.59
CA TRP A 251 2.40 -5.66 -30.75
C TRP A 251 2.43 -4.43 -29.83
N ALA A 252 3.59 -3.83 -29.56
CA ALA A 252 3.72 -2.71 -28.63
C ALA A 252 2.85 -1.51 -29.04
N GLY A 253 2.73 -1.21 -30.34
CA GLY A 253 1.93 -0.09 -30.84
C GLY A 253 0.42 -0.21 -30.62
N GLN A 254 -0.07 -1.39 -30.22
CA GLN A 254 -1.49 -1.64 -29.92
C GLN A 254 -1.81 -1.52 -28.43
N LEU A 255 -0.78 -1.49 -27.57
CA LEU A 255 -0.97 -1.44 -26.12
C LEU A 255 -1.53 -0.07 -25.71
N LYS A 256 -2.55 -0.07 -24.85
CA LYS A 256 -3.20 1.15 -24.35
C LYS A 256 -3.14 1.32 -22.84
N ALA A 257 -2.98 0.21 -22.12
CA ALA A 257 -2.69 0.20 -20.70
C ALA A 257 -1.93 -1.08 -20.35
N PHE A 258 -1.38 -1.14 -19.15
CA PHE A 258 -0.73 -2.34 -18.64
C PHE A 258 -1.06 -2.63 -17.15
N VAL A 259 -0.96 -3.91 -16.79
CA VAL A 259 -0.93 -4.39 -15.40
C VAL A 259 0.42 -5.06 -15.21
N ASN A 260 1.26 -4.50 -14.34
CA ASN A 260 2.52 -5.09 -13.92
C ASN A 260 2.31 -5.84 -12.61
N LEU A 261 2.81 -7.06 -12.53
CA LEU A 261 2.76 -7.91 -11.35
C LEU A 261 4.18 -8.09 -10.85
N GLU A 262 4.36 -8.01 -9.54
CA GLU A 262 5.69 -7.96 -8.94
C GLU A 262 5.74 -8.53 -7.52
N ALA A 263 6.94 -8.67 -6.96
CA ALA A 263 7.10 -8.98 -5.55
C ALA A 263 8.33 -8.34 -4.90
N ALA A 264 8.17 -7.95 -3.63
CA ALA A 264 9.23 -7.57 -2.71
C ALA A 264 9.11 -8.35 -1.37
N GLY A 265 8.52 -9.56 -1.41
CA GLY A 265 8.31 -10.43 -0.25
C GLY A 265 7.47 -11.68 -0.57
N SER A 266 7.40 -12.64 0.36
CA SER A 266 6.66 -13.91 0.17
C SER A 266 5.16 -13.83 0.32
N GLY A 267 4.50 -13.11 -0.57
CA GLY A 267 3.04 -13.15 -0.68
C GLY A 267 2.34 -12.20 0.29
N GLY A 268 1.35 -12.71 1.01
CA GLY A 268 0.43 -11.90 1.79
C GLY A 268 -0.67 -11.30 0.92
N ARG A 269 -1.04 -10.03 1.19
CA ARG A 269 -1.95 -9.28 0.32
C ARG A 269 -1.12 -8.50 -0.69
N GLU A 270 -1.39 -8.73 -1.97
CA GLU A 270 -0.87 -7.93 -3.07
C GLU A 270 -1.38 -6.49 -2.99
N ILE A 271 -0.47 -5.52 -3.02
CA ILE A 271 -0.77 -4.09 -2.89
C ILE A 271 -0.62 -3.41 -4.24
N VAL A 272 -1.61 -2.61 -4.64
CA VAL A 272 -1.42 -1.59 -5.68
C VAL A 272 -0.61 -0.44 -5.06
N PHE A 273 0.62 -0.31 -5.54
CA PHE A 273 1.57 0.68 -5.03
C PHE A 273 1.99 1.70 -6.09
N GLN A 274 1.69 1.51 -7.37
CA GLN A 274 1.83 2.56 -8.39
C GLN A 274 0.67 2.52 -9.38
N THR A 275 0.25 3.70 -9.82
CA THR A 275 -0.71 3.89 -10.91
C THR A 275 -0.31 5.07 -11.79
N GLY A 276 -0.71 5.00 -13.06
CA GLY A 276 -0.57 6.10 -14.02
C GLY A 276 0.51 5.86 -15.07
N PRO A 277 1.09 6.91 -15.67
CA PRO A 277 0.87 8.34 -15.37
C PRO A 277 -0.50 8.81 -15.84
N GLU A 278 -1.12 9.70 -15.05
CA GLU A 278 -2.49 10.19 -15.28
C GLU A 278 -3.46 8.98 -15.46
N HIS A 279 -4.64 9.07 -16.06
CA HIS A 279 -5.59 7.91 -16.17
C HIS A 279 -6.23 7.45 -14.84
N PRO A 280 -6.98 8.35 -14.14
CA PRO A 280 -7.75 8.04 -12.94
C PRO A 280 -8.70 6.82 -13.08
N TRP A 281 -9.12 6.50 -14.31
CA TRP A 281 -10.01 5.39 -14.58
C TRP A 281 -9.40 4.02 -14.26
N LEU A 282 -8.08 3.87 -14.28
CA LEU A 282 -7.39 2.62 -13.94
C LEU A 282 -7.59 2.26 -12.46
N VAL A 283 -7.47 3.25 -11.57
CA VAL A 283 -7.73 3.08 -10.13
C VAL A 283 -9.20 2.68 -9.89
N ALA A 284 -10.13 3.34 -10.59
CA ALA A 284 -11.55 3.01 -10.48
C ALA A 284 -11.82 1.58 -10.99
N ALA A 285 -11.25 1.20 -12.14
CA ALA A 285 -11.36 -0.14 -12.68
C ALA A 285 -10.84 -1.19 -11.68
N TYR A 286 -9.69 -0.97 -11.04
CA TYR A 286 -9.19 -1.85 -9.98
C TYR A 286 -10.16 -1.93 -8.79
N ALA A 287 -10.60 -0.79 -8.26
CA ALA A 287 -11.50 -0.75 -7.11
C ALA A 287 -12.85 -1.45 -7.37
N GLU A 288 -13.35 -1.41 -8.61
CA GLU A 288 -14.64 -1.98 -9.01
C GLU A 288 -14.55 -3.47 -9.40
N SER A 289 -13.39 -3.94 -9.87
CA SER A 289 -13.24 -5.30 -10.44
C SER A 289 -12.38 -6.25 -9.61
N ALA A 290 -11.47 -5.75 -8.77
CA ALA A 290 -10.72 -6.58 -7.85
C ALA A 290 -11.68 -7.12 -6.78
N LYS A 291 -11.68 -8.43 -6.58
CA LYS A 291 -12.53 -9.10 -5.57
C LYS A 291 -12.15 -8.71 -4.14
N TYR A 292 -10.88 -8.40 -3.95
CA TYR A 292 -10.29 -8.01 -2.67
C TYR A 292 -9.34 -6.82 -2.82
N PRO A 293 -9.83 -5.62 -3.12
CA PRO A 293 -8.97 -4.49 -3.44
C PRO A 293 -8.05 -4.13 -2.26
N TYR A 294 -6.76 -3.89 -2.54
CA TYR A 294 -5.80 -3.39 -1.57
C TYR A 294 -4.81 -2.45 -2.25
N ALA A 295 -4.84 -1.18 -1.86
CA ALA A 295 -4.08 -0.12 -2.51
C ALA A 295 -3.65 0.95 -1.51
N SER A 296 -2.51 1.62 -1.76
CA SER A 296 -2.01 2.68 -0.88
C SER A 296 -1.38 3.83 -1.67
N ILE A 297 -2.01 5.01 -1.62
CA ILE A 297 -1.42 6.24 -2.15
C ILE A 297 -0.12 6.61 -1.44
N VAL A 298 0.03 6.27 -0.16
CA VAL A 298 1.28 6.52 0.59
C VAL A 298 2.41 5.66 0.04
N ALA A 299 2.13 4.39 -0.31
CA ALA A 299 3.11 3.54 -0.97
C ALA A 299 3.52 4.12 -2.33
N GLN A 300 2.55 4.64 -3.09
CA GLN A 300 2.81 5.32 -4.36
C GLN A 300 3.69 6.57 -4.19
N GLU A 301 3.38 7.44 -3.25
CA GLU A 301 4.15 8.67 -3.01
C GLU A 301 5.58 8.35 -2.55
N ILE A 302 5.76 7.36 -1.67
CA ILE A 302 7.08 6.92 -1.22
C ILE A 302 7.88 6.36 -2.41
N PHE A 303 7.30 5.47 -3.20
CA PHE A 303 8.01 4.88 -4.35
C PHE A 303 8.34 5.95 -5.41
N GLN A 304 7.38 6.80 -5.76
CA GLN A 304 7.58 7.89 -6.73
C GLN A 304 8.54 8.98 -6.25
N SER A 305 8.77 9.11 -4.93
CA SER A 305 9.76 10.05 -4.38
C SER A 305 11.22 9.66 -4.71
N GLY A 306 11.46 8.40 -5.10
CA GLY A 306 12.82 7.88 -5.33
C GLY A 306 13.61 7.61 -4.06
N VAL A 307 12.98 7.69 -2.87
CA VAL A 307 13.64 7.32 -1.60
C VAL A 307 13.93 5.83 -1.50
N ILE A 308 13.13 5.00 -2.19
CA ILE A 308 13.39 3.59 -2.39
C ILE A 308 14.25 3.48 -3.66
N PRO A 309 15.50 2.99 -3.57
CA PRO A 309 16.37 2.81 -4.73
C PRO A 309 15.99 1.52 -5.50
N SER A 310 14.73 1.41 -5.87
CA SER A 310 14.15 0.29 -6.62
C SER A 310 13.25 0.85 -7.73
N ASP A 311 13.09 0.08 -8.78
CA ASP A 311 12.23 0.36 -9.93
C ASP A 311 11.73 -0.97 -10.48
N THR A 312 10.70 -0.93 -11.32
CA THR A 312 10.09 -2.12 -11.92
C THR A 312 9.90 -1.92 -13.41
N ASP A 313 9.48 -2.97 -14.11
CA ASP A 313 9.06 -2.89 -15.51
C ASP A 313 7.97 -1.81 -15.76
N PHE A 314 7.19 -1.42 -14.74
CA PHE A 314 6.23 -0.32 -14.81
C PHE A 314 6.87 0.95 -15.38
N ARG A 315 8.09 1.28 -14.95
CA ARG A 315 8.79 2.45 -15.44
C ARG A 315 9.07 2.36 -16.93
N ILE A 316 9.48 1.18 -17.41
CA ILE A 316 9.84 1.02 -18.80
C ILE A 316 8.62 1.25 -19.70
N TYR A 317 7.48 0.67 -19.32
CA TYR A 317 6.23 0.90 -20.04
C TYR A 317 5.76 2.35 -19.99
N ARG A 318 5.95 3.03 -18.84
CA ARG A 318 5.68 4.46 -18.71
C ARG A 318 6.60 5.32 -19.58
N ASP A 319 7.92 5.18 -19.41
CA ASP A 319 8.91 6.12 -19.94
C ASP A 319 9.20 5.86 -21.43
N TYR A 320 9.24 4.59 -21.84
CA TYR A 320 9.56 4.19 -23.22
C TYR A 320 8.33 3.78 -24.03
N GLY A 321 7.27 3.30 -23.38
CA GLY A 321 5.99 2.98 -24.03
C GLY A 321 4.98 4.12 -24.06
N ASN A 322 5.11 5.11 -23.15
CA ASN A 322 4.12 6.16 -22.94
C ASN A 322 2.69 5.61 -22.77
N ILE A 323 2.56 4.47 -22.09
CA ILE A 323 1.28 3.86 -21.75
C ILE A 323 1.08 3.90 -20.24
N PRO A 324 -0.15 4.10 -19.75
CA PRO A 324 -0.47 4.08 -18.33
C PRO A 324 -0.66 2.65 -17.82
N GLY A 325 -0.46 2.44 -16.52
CA GLY A 325 -0.68 1.13 -15.94
C GLY A 325 -0.90 1.14 -14.44
N ILE A 326 -0.94 -0.07 -13.90
CA ILE A 326 -1.07 -0.38 -12.47
C ILE A 326 0.06 -1.34 -12.12
N ASP A 327 0.75 -1.07 -11.02
CA ASP A 327 1.77 -1.97 -10.46
C ASP A 327 1.25 -2.61 -9.17
N ILE A 328 1.31 -3.94 -9.12
CA ILE A 328 0.75 -4.77 -8.05
C ILE A 328 1.89 -5.63 -7.49
N ALA A 329 2.21 -5.47 -6.21
CA ALA A 329 3.30 -6.23 -5.58
C ALA A 329 2.88 -7.02 -4.35
N TYR A 330 3.46 -8.21 -4.16
CA TYR A 330 3.49 -8.85 -2.84
C TYR A 330 4.62 -8.28 -1.99
N VAL A 331 4.32 -7.78 -0.78
CA VAL A 331 5.31 -7.11 0.07
C VAL A 331 5.46 -7.72 1.47
N TYR A 332 4.68 -8.75 1.79
CA TYR A 332 4.74 -9.37 3.10
C TYR A 332 6.02 -10.21 3.26
N ASN A 333 6.65 -10.15 4.43
CA ASN A 333 7.87 -10.90 4.74
C ASN A 333 9.03 -10.63 3.73
N GLY A 334 9.35 -9.36 3.52
CA GLY A 334 10.48 -8.93 2.68
C GLY A 334 11.88 -9.37 3.17
N TYR A 335 11.99 -10.15 4.25
CA TYR A 335 13.26 -10.75 4.66
C TYR A 335 13.78 -11.79 3.68
N ILE A 336 12.88 -12.43 2.94
CA ILE A 336 13.28 -13.49 2.01
C ILE A 336 13.52 -12.99 0.59
N TYR A 337 13.08 -11.77 0.28
CA TYR A 337 13.24 -11.12 -1.02
C TYR A 337 14.72 -11.08 -1.42
N HIS A 338 15.03 -11.44 -2.67
CA HIS A 338 16.41 -11.55 -3.19
C HIS A 338 17.33 -12.45 -2.35
N THR A 339 16.79 -13.50 -1.72
CA THR A 339 17.59 -14.48 -0.97
C THR A 339 17.30 -15.92 -1.39
N LYS A 340 18.19 -16.84 -1.01
CA LYS A 340 17.97 -18.29 -1.12
C LYS A 340 16.72 -18.81 -0.42
N TYR A 341 16.10 -18.01 0.45
CA TYR A 341 14.89 -18.37 1.18
C TYR A 341 13.63 -18.08 0.38
N ASP A 342 13.70 -17.36 -0.75
CA ASP A 342 12.54 -17.18 -1.62
C ASP A 342 12.15 -18.50 -2.30
N GLN A 343 11.34 -19.30 -1.61
CA GLN A 343 10.96 -20.67 -1.99
C GLN A 343 9.43 -20.83 -1.91
N PRO A 344 8.83 -21.71 -2.73
CA PRO A 344 7.38 -21.87 -2.79
C PRO A 344 6.71 -22.17 -1.44
N LYS A 345 7.42 -22.89 -0.55
CA LYS A 345 6.94 -23.25 0.80
C LYS A 345 6.67 -22.05 1.72
N TYR A 346 7.25 -20.88 1.43
CA TYR A 346 7.03 -19.66 2.23
C TYR A 346 5.87 -18.81 1.72
N ILE A 347 5.26 -19.15 0.59
CA ILE A 347 4.06 -18.49 0.07
C ILE A 347 2.83 -19.07 0.79
N PRO A 348 2.13 -18.28 1.63
CA PRO A 348 1.01 -18.77 2.42
C PRO A 348 -0.13 -19.32 1.53
N PRO A 349 -0.84 -20.37 1.98
CA PRO A 349 -2.08 -20.81 1.32
C PRO A 349 -3.11 -19.68 1.25
N GLY A 350 -3.85 -19.61 0.14
CA GLY A 350 -4.87 -18.58 -0.11
C GLY A 350 -4.32 -17.26 -0.66
N CYS A 351 -3.00 -17.04 -0.57
CA CYS A 351 -2.32 -15.89 -1.15
C CYS A 351 -2.47 -15.86 -2.68
N ILE A 352 -2.13 -16.97 -3.34
CA ILE A 352 -2.22 -17.09 -4.80
C ILE A 352 -3.68 -17.03 -5.25
N GLN A 353 -4.61 -17.65 -4.51
CA GLN A 353 -6.04 -17.55 -4.80
C GLN A 353 -6.51 -16.09 -4.78
N ARG A 354 -6.14 -15.34 -3.74
CA ARG A 354 -6.52 -13.93 -3.59
C ARG A 354 -5.98 -13.08 -4.74
N GLY A 355 -4.66 -13.12 -4.96
CA GLY A 355 -4.02 -12.33 -5.99
C GLY A 355 -4.50 -12.73 -7.39
N GLY A 356 -4.68 -14.03 -7.63
CA GLY A 356 -5.22 -14.55 -8.88
C GLY A 356 -6.64 -14.09 -9.17
N GLU A 357 -7.54 -14.09 -8.19
CA GLU A 357 -8.91 -13.56 -8.37
C GLU A 357 -8.93 -12.05 -8.60
N ASN A 358 -8.02 -11.30 -7.96
CA ASN A 358 -7.86 -9.87 -8.21
C ASN A 358 -7.31 -9.58 -9.61
N VAL A 359 -6.24 -10.26 -10.02
CA VAL A 359 -5.62 -10.11 -11.34
C VAL A 359 -6.59 -10.53 -12.44
N LEU A 360 -7.28 -11.67 -12.29
CA LEU A 360 -8.29 -12.10 -13.25
C LEU A 360 -9.43 -11.07 -13.36
N GLY A 361 -9.93 -10.56 -12.23
CA GLY A 361 -10.98 -9.54 -12.20
C GLY A 361 -10.58 -8.27 -12.96
N ILE A 362 -9.41 -7.72 -12.65
CA ILE A 362 -8.93 -6.48 -13.28
C ILE A 362 -8.64 -6.66 -14.77
N ILE A 363 -7.93 -7.70 -15.20
CA ILE A 363 -7.58 -7.84 -16.62
C ILE A 363 -8.82 -8.14 -17.47
N THR A 364 -9.80 -8.87 -16.91
CA THR A 364 -11.10 -9.10 -17.57
C THR A 364 -11.88 -7.81 -17.73
N ASN A 365 -11.91 -6.96 -16.70
CA ASN A 365 -12.60 -5.68 -16.75
C ASN A 365 -11.95 -4.72 -17.74
N LEU A 366 -10.62 -4.56 -17.67
CA LEU A 366 -9.86 -3.67 -18.54
C LEU A 366 -9.97 -4.10 -20.01
N ALA A 367 -9.82 -5.40 -20.32
CA ALA A 367 -9.91 -5.93 -21.68
C ALA A 367 -11.32 -5.82 -22.30
N ASN A 368 -12.35 -5.62 -21.49
CA ASN A 368 -13.74 -5.41 -21.94
C ASN A 368 -14.22 -3.97 -21.78
N SER A 369 -13.36 -3.05 -21.35
CA SER A 369 -13.71 -1.65 -21.14
C SER A 369 -13.51 -0.85 -22.42
N GLU A 370 -14.53 -0.12 -22.86
CA GLU A 370 -14.41 0.86 -23.97
C GLU A 370 -13.31 1.89 -23.70
N LYS A 371 -13.08 2.23 -22.41
CA LYS A 371 -12.03 3.17 -21.96
C LYS A 371 -10.61 2.71 -22.29
N LEU A 372 -10.40 1.41 -22.50
CA LEU A 372 -9.08 0.92 -22.93
C LEU A 372 -8.74 1.43 -24.33
N SER A 373 -9.73 1.52 -25.22
CA SER A 373 -9.53 2.05 -26.58
C SER A 373 -9.49 3.57 -26.61
N ASP A 374 -10.42 4.23 -25.92
CA ASP A 374 -10.49 5.68 -25.78
C ASP A 374 -11.01 6.08 -24.39
N PRO A 375 -10.11 6.50 -23.47
CA PRO A 375 -10.51 6.93 -22.14
C PRO A 375 -11.19 8.32 -22.10
N GLY A 376 -11.24 9.06 -23.22
CA GLY A 376 -11.85 10.39 -23.31
C GLY A 376 -11.34 11.36 -22.24
N ASP A 377 -12.24 12.07 -21.57
CA ASP A 377 -11.91 13.00 -20.47
C ASP A 377 -11.32 12.29 -19.24
N SER A 378 -11.50 10.97 -19.12
CA SER A 378 -10.93 10.18 -18.02
C SER A 378 -9.43 9.92 -18.20
N ARG A 379 -8.82 10.38 -19.29
CA ARG A 379 -7.38 10.28 -19.54
C ARG A 379 -6.54 11.18 -18.62
N LEU A 380 -7.07 12.33 -18.22
CA LEU A 380 -6.36 13.32 -17.42
C LEU A 380 -6.88 13.35 -15.99
N GLY A 381 -5.97 13.37 -15.03
CA GLY A 381 -6.30 13.59 -13.63
C GLY A 381 -5.47 12.76 -12.67
N LYS A 382 -5.60 13.10 -11.40
CA LYS A 382 -5.01 12.37 -10.27
C LYS A 382 -6.13 11.87 -9.37
N MET A 383 -5.93 10.70 -8.78
CA MET A 383 -6.85 10.12 -7.80
C MET A 383 -6.19 10.07 -6.44
N VAL A 384 -6.98 10.29 -5.40
CA VAL A 384 -6.66 9.84 -4.06
C VAL A 384 -7.29 8.47 -3.91
N PHE A 385 -6.53 7.49 -3.43
CA PHE A 385 -7.03 6.16 -3.19
C PHE A 385 -6.31 5.48 -2.02
N PHE A 386 -7.05 4.72 -1.23
CA PHE A 386 -6.48 3.95 -0.13
C PHE A 386 -7.49 2.92 0.35
N ASP A 387 -6.96 1.84 0.90
CA ASP A 387 -7.73 0.87 1.67
C ASP A 387 -8.06 1.39 3.09
N VAL A 388 -9.25 1.07 3.58
CA VAL A 388 -9.69 1.34 4.94
C VAL A 388 -9.64 0.04 5.74
N LEU A 389 -8.50 -0.16 6.42
CA LEU A 389 -8.28 -1.23 7.39
C LEU A 389 -8.54 -2.66 6.86
N GLY A 390 -8.41 -2.86 5.55
CA GLY A 390 -8.62 -4.13 4.86
C GLY A 390 -10.07 -4.44 4.50
N PHE A 391 -11.01 -3.53 4.77
CA PHE A 391 -12.44 -3.79 4.55
C PHE A 391 -12.94 -3.36 3.17
N PHE A 392 -12.54 -2.17 2.73
CA PHE A 392 -12.96 -1.60 1.45
C PHE A 392 -12.01 -0.49 1.03
N MET A 393 -11.99 -0.21 -0.27
CA MET A 393 -11.18 0.84 -0.87
C MET A 393 -12.00 2.13 -1.06
N ILE A 394 -11.40 3.27 -0.74
CA ILE A 394 -11.93 4.59 -1.07
C ILE A 394 -11.13 5.13 -2.25
N HIS A 395 -11.80 5.72 -3.24
CA HIS A 395 -11.14 6.46 -4.31
C HIS A 395 -11.97 7.70 -4.72
N TYR A 396 -11.29 8.81 -5.01
CA TYR A 396 -11.93 10.03 -5.53
C TYR A 396 -10.92 10.95 -6.25
N PRO A 397 -11.37 11.87 -7.14
CA PRO A 397 -10.48 12.80 -7.83
C PRO A 397 -9.75 13.74 -6.86
N LEU A 398 -8.48 14.05 -7.14
CA LEU A 398 -7.66 14.93 -6.30
C LEU A 398 -8.32 16.27 -6.01
N ARG A 399 -9.02 16.87 -7.00
CA ARG A 399 -9.76 18.14 -6.83
C ARG A 399 -10.81 18.06 -5.72
N LEU A 400 -11.48 16.91 -5.57
CA LEU A 400 -12.42 16.73 -4.47
C LEU A 400 -11.70 16.66 -3.13
N GLY A 401 -10.53 16.02 -3.08
CA GLY A 401 -9.65 16.05 -1.91
C GLY A 401 -9.22 17.47 -1.52
N GLU A 402 -8.83 18.29 -2.49
CA GLU A 402 -8.48 19.70 -2.28
C GLU A 402 -9.65 20.49 -1.70
N ILE A 403 -10.87 20.29 -2.23
CA ILE A 403 -12.09 20.91 -1.71
C ILE A 403 -12.37 20.47 -0.28
N ILE A 404 -12.30 19.16 0.02
CA ILE A 404 -12.51 18.61 1.37
C ILE A 404 -11.49 19.20 2.36
N ASN A 405 -10.22 19.28 1.96
CA ASN A 405 -9.16 19.87 2.77
C ASN A 405 -9.41 21.35 3.04
N CYS A 406 -9.74 22.14 2.01
CA CYS A 406 -10.07 23.56 2.16
C CYS A 406 -11.31 23.78 3.04
N ALA A 407 -12.36 22.97 2.85
CA ALA A 407 -13.58 23.02 3.65
C ALA A 407 -13.31 22.67 5.12
N THR A 408 -12.44 21.69 5.39
CA THR A 408 -12.03 21.30 6.74
C THR A 408 -11.25 22.41 7.43
N ILE A 409 -10.30 23.04 6.73
CA ILE A 409 -9.56 24.21 7.22
C ILE A 409 -10.54 25.35 7.54
N LEU A 410 -11.46 25.66 6.63
CA LEU A 410 -12.45 26.70 6.84
C LEU A 410 -13.35 26.39 8.04
N ALA A 411 -13.84 25.16 8.18
CA ALA A 411 -14.66 24.73 9.30
C ALA A 411 -13.90 24.86 10.64
N ALA A 412 -12.62 24.47 10.67
CA ALA A 412 -11.76 24.63 11.84
C ALA A 412 -11.57 26.11 12.22
N LEU A 413 -11.31 26.97 11.23
CA LEU A 413 -11.18 28.42 11.43
C LEU A 413 -12.49 29.07 11.90
N LEU A 414 -13.63 28.65 11.34
CA LEU A 414 -14.95 29.12 11.75
C LEU A 414 -15.28 28.67 13.19
N ASN A 415 -14.94 27.43 13.56
CA ASN A 415 -15.10 26.94 14.92
C ASN A 415 -14.22 27.75 15.90
N LEU A 416 -12.95 27.96 15.55
CA LEU A 416 -12.04 28.80 16.33
C LEU A 416 -12.59 30.21 16.52
N TYR A 417 -13.08 30.85 15.45
CA TYR A 417 -13.70 32.17 15.51
C TYR A 417 -14.95 32.18 16.41
N ARG A 418 -15.84 31.18 16.26
CA ARG A 418 -17.04 31.03 17.11
C ARG A 418 -16.67 30.91 18.59
N LYS A 419 -15.67 30.10 18.93
CA LYS A 419 -15.19 29.93 20.31
C LYS A 419 -14.53 31.20 20.85
N ILE A 420 -13.75 31.94 20.04
CA ILE A 420 -13.22 33.27 20.42
C ILE A 420 -14.37 34.23 20.75
N ARG A 421 -15.42 34.28 19.92
CA ARG A 421 -16.59 35.15 20.12
C ARG A 421 -17.38 34.76 21.37
N LEU A 422 -17.56 33.47 21.63
CA LEU A 422 -18.22 32.96 22.85
C LEU A 422 -17.42 33.34 24.10
N PHE A 423 -16.10 33.12 24.09
CA PHE A 423 -15.21 33.49 25.19
C PHE A 423 -15.28 35.00 25.48
N LYS A 424 -15.35 35.84 24.45
CA LYS A 424 -15.58 37.29 24.59
C LYS A 424 -16.95 37.62 25.17
N ARG A 425 -18.02 36.92 24.74
CA ARG A 425 -19.39 37.12 25.25
C ARG A 425 -19.53 36.77 26.74
N GLU A 426 -18.76 35.81 27.23
CA GLU A 426 -18.67 35.47 28.66
C GLU A 426 -17.86 36.50 29.48
N GLY A 427 -17.49 37.65 28.90
CA GLY A 427 -16.74 38.71 29.59
C GLY A 427 -15.23 38.46 29.71
N ARG A 428 -14.68 37.48 28.99
CA ARG A 428 -13.26 37.09 29.08
C ARG A 428 -12.42 37.69 27.95
N ASN A 429 -11.11 37.79 28.18
CA ASN A 429 -10.17 38.32 27.20
C ASN A 429 -9.91 37.32 26.04
N PRO A 430 -10.28 37.62 24.78
CA PRO A 430 -10.07 36.71 23.64
C PRO A 430 -8.59 36.43 23.35
N THR A 431 -7.68 37.36 23.69
CA THR A 431 -6.23 37.16 23.56
C THR A 431 -5.74 36.02 24.45
N LEU A 432 -6.34 35.83 25.63
CA LEU A 432 -6.02 34.70 26.51
C LEU A 432 -6.40 33.37 25.87
N TYR A 433 -7.57 33.30 25.22
CA TYR A 433 -8.01 32.09 24.51
C TYR A 433 -7.05 31.72 23.38
N ILE A 434 -6.65 32.71 22.56
CA ILE A 434 -5.68 32.47 21.48
C ILE A 434 -4.34 31.98 22.05
N LYS A 435 -3.84 32.61 23.12
CA LYS A 435 -2.60 32.16 23.81
C LYS A 435 -2.70 30.73 24.31
N LEU A 436 -3.86 30.32 24.85
CA LEU A 436 -4.09 28.94 25.31
C LEU A 436 -4.13 27.94 24.15
N VAL A 437 -4.77 28.30 23.03
CA VAL A 437 -4.78 27.46 21.82
C VAL A 437 -3.36 27.30 21.27
N VAL A 438 -2.61 28.40 21.13
CA VAL A 438 -1.21 28.36 20.68
C VAL A 438 -0.35 27.54 21.63
N ALA A 439 -0.48 27.74 22.94
CA ALA A 439 0.23 26.94 23.94
C ALA A 439 -0.10 25.45 23.82
N SER A 440 -1.37 25.10 23.57
CA SER A 440 -1.78 23.73 23.30
C SER A 440 -1.06 23.14 22.08
N TYR A 441 -1.08 23.84 20.93
CA TYR A 441 -0.39 23.39 19.73
C TYR A 441 1.12 23.25 19.93
N MET A 442 1.75 24.20 20.63
CA MET A 442 3.18 24.13 20.96
C MET A 442 3.51 22.92 21.84
N MET A 443 2.65 22.54 22.78
CA MET A 443 2.83 21.31 23.56
C MET A 443 2.70 20.04 22.72
N HIS A 444 1.74 19.99 21.79
CA HIS A 444 1.61 18.85 20.88
C HIS A 444 2.83 18.74 19.96
N ALA A 445 3.32 19.86 19.43
CA ALA A 445 4.55 19.91 18.63
C ALA A 445 5.78 19.47 19.45
N ALA A 446 5.93 19.96 20.69
CA ALA A 446 7.01 19.55 21.58
C ALA A 446 6.92 18.05 21.92
N GLY A 447 5.71 17.53 22.15
CA GLY A 447 5.44 16.10 22.35
C GLY A 447 5.86 15.27 21.14
N PHE A 448 5.55 15.74 19.93
CA PHE A 448 5.92 15.08 18.68
C PHE A 448 7.43 15.04 18.48
N VAL A 449 8.11 16.18 18.67
CA VAL A 449 9.57 16.26 18.60
C VAL A 449 10.22 15.33 19.62
N ALA A 450 9.73 15.32 20.87
CA ALA A 450 10.27 14.45 21.91
C ALA A 450 10.06 12.96 21.58
N MET A 451 8.88 12.59 21.08
CA MET A 451 8.55 11.24 20.61
C MET A 451 9.50 10.78 19.51
N VAL A 452 9.67 11.58 18.46
CA VAL A 452 10.57 11.28 17.33
C VAL A 452 12.02 11.16 17.82
N THR A 453 12.47 12.09 18.67
CA THR A 453 13.83 12.10 19.21
C THR A 453 14.13 10.83 20.01
N VAL A 454 13.21 10.41 20.89
CA VAL A 454 13.37 9.19 21.67
C VAL A 454 13.38 7.96 20.77
N ASN A 455 12.48 7.88 19.79
CA ASN A 455 12.49 6.75 18.85
C ASN A 455 13.76 6.68 18.00
N ILE A 456 14.31 7.82 17.57
CA ILE A 456 15.61 7.85 16.87
C ILE A 456 16.72 7.36 17.81
N ALA A 457 16.75 7.82 19.07
CA ALA A 457 17.73 7.37 20.04
C ALA A 457 17.64 5.87 20.31
N ILE A 458 16.42 5.33 20.44
CA ILE A 458 16.16 3.89 20.58
C ILE A 458 16.62 3.15 19.32
N ALA A 459 16.24 3.61 18.13
CA ALA A 459 16.59 2.99 16.86
C ALA A 459 18.12 2.92 16.68
N LEU A 460 18.83 4.01 16.96
CA LEU A 460 20.30 4.04 16.93
C LEU A 460 20.90 3.08 17.96
N SER A 461 20.40 3.09 19.20
CA SER A 461 20.90 2.21 20.27
C SER A 461 20.69 0.72 19.94
N VAL A 462 19.50 0.37 19.44
CA VAL A 462 19.16 -0.99 18.99
C VAL A 462 20.03 -1.38 17.81
N SER A 463 20.28 -0.47 16.86
CA SER A 463 21.11 -0.74 15.68
C SER A 463 22.57 -1.07 16.02
N LEU A 464 23.08 -0.59 17.15
CA LEU A 464 24.43 -0.92 17.62
C LEU A 464 24.54 -2.33 18.22
N VAL A 465 23.42 -2.90 18.71
CA VAL A 465 23.43 -4.18 19.44
C VAL A 465 22.81 -5.31 18.62
N GLN A 466 21.63 -5.05 18.04
CA GLN A 466 20.84 -5.99 17.23
C GLN A 466 20.15 -5.21 16.09
N PRO A 467 20.89 -4.86 15.03
CA PRO A 467 20.30 -4.16 13.89
C PRO A 467 19.15 -4.95 13.29
N MET A 468 18.08 -4.25 12.90
CA MET A 468 16.92 -4.82 12.22
C MET A 468 16.16 -5.90 13.01
N MET A 469 16.27 -5.98 14.35
CA MET A 469 15.54 -6.99 15.15
C MET A 469 14.01 -6.97 14.95
N TRP A 470 13.46 -5.78 14.67
CA TRP A 470 12.05 -5.58 14.39
C TRP A 470 11.63 -6.13 13.03
N TYR A 471 12.57 -6.34 12.11
CA TYR A 471 12.32 -6.85 10.75
C TYR A 471 12.00 -8.35 10.72
N THR A 472 12.56 -9.13 11.65
CA THR A 472 12.20 -10.55 11.83
C THR A 472 11.02 -10.72 12.80
N ASN A 473 10.87 -9.81 13.77
CA ASN A 473 9.85 -9.88 14.81
C ASN A 473 9.04 -8.57 14.85
N ASN A 474 8.13 -8.40 13.88
CA ASN A 474 7.37 -7.16 13.68
C ASN A 474 6.60 -6.70 14.94
N TRP A 475 6.17 -7.62 15.80
CA TRP A 475 5.47 -7.30 17.04
C TRP A 475 6.32 -6.48 18.03
N LEU A 476 7.66 -6.56 17.94
CA LEU A 476 8.58 -5.78 18.77
C LEU A 476 8.47 -4.27 18.53
N VAL A 477 7.87 -3.85 17.41
CA VAL A 477 7.62 -2.43 17.15
C VAL A 477 6.80 -1.79 18.27
N VAL A 478 5.87 -2.55 18.86
CA VAL A 478 5.01 -2.05 19.95
C VAL A 478 5.81 -1.75 21.23
N PRO A 479 6.47 -2.73 21.88
CA PRO A 479 7.20 -2.46 23.12
C PRO A 479 8.45 -1.61 22.92
N VAL A 480 9.13 -1.71 21.78
CA VAL A 480 10.41 -1.00 21.54
C VAL A 480 10.19 0.44 21.11
N TYR A 481 9.20 0.73 20.26
CA TYR A 481 9.00 2.08 19.70
C TYR A 481 7.69 2.72 20.14
N MET A 482 6.55 2.01 20.11
CA MET A 482 5.25 2.62 20.41
C MET A 482 5.08 2.96 21.90
N LEU A 483 5.43 2.05 22.81
CA LEU A 483 5.28 2.31 24.26
C LEU A 483 6.16 3.48 24.74
N PRO A 484 7.46 3.57 24.38
CA PRO A 484 8.28 4.72 24.75
C PRO A 484 7.80 6.04 24.13
N ALA A 485 7.36 6.01 22.87
CA ALA A 485 6.75 7.14 22.19
C ALA A 485 5.55 7.71 22.96
N VAL A 486 4.60 6.85 23.32
CA VAL A 486 3.41 7.21 24.08
C VAL A 486 3.77 7.69 25.48
N ALA A 487 4.70 7.01 26.16
CA ALA A 487 5.15 7.42 27.49
C ALA A 487 5.76 8.83 27.49
N VAL A 488 6.65 9.13 26.54
CA VAL A 488 7.26 10.46 26.40
C VAL A 488 6.21 11.51 26.03
N TRP A 489 5.29 11.19 25.12
CA TRP A 489 4.19 12.09 24.78
C TRP A 489 3.36 12.46 26.02
N ILE A 490 2.99 11.47 26.83
CA ILE A 490 2.27 11.67 28.09
C ILE A 490 3.10 12.51 29.07
N LEU A 491 4.40 12.24 29.22
CA LEU A 491 5.29 12.97 30.12
C LEU A 491 5.44 14.44 29.74
N VAL A 492 5.60 14.75 28.45
CA VAL A 492 5.64 16.14 27.95
C VAL A 492 4.35 16.86 28.30
N HIS A 493 3.20 16.23 28.03
CA HIS A 493 1.90 16.81 28.35
C HIS A 493 1.63 16.89 29.86
N GLN A 494 2.17 15.98 30.67
CA GLN A 494 2.10 16.03 32.14
C GLN A 494 2.91 17.19 32.72
N ARG A 495 4.12 17.43 32.19
CA ARG A 495 4.97 18.54 32.62
C ARG A 495 4.49 19.89 32.09
N GLY A 496 3.95 19.90 30.87
CA GLY A 496 3.40 21.09 30.22
C GLY A 496 2.05 21.57 30.77
N ARG A 497 1.40 20.82 31.69
CA ARG A 497 0.06 21.16 32.19
C ARG A 497 -0.04 22.55 32.80
N HIS A 498 1.06 23.10 33.31
CA HIS A 498 1.08 24.37 34.03
C HIS A 498 1.80 25.46 33.23
N VAL A 499 1.04 26.33 32.57
CA VAL A 499 1.57 27.58 32.00
C VAL A 499 0.87 28.74 32.69
N GLY A 500 1.64 29.57 33.41
CA GLY A 500 1.12 30.74 34.12
C GLY A 500 0.14 30.45 35.26
N GLY A 501 0.25 29.29 35.92
CA GLY A 501 -0.63 28.90 37.05
C GLY A 501 -2.00 28.33 36.63
N ALA A 502 -2.34 28.34 35.34
CA ALA A 502 -3.54 27.70 34.80
C ALA A 502 -3.23 26.31 34.27
N ASN A 503 -4.10 25.33 34.57
CA ASN A 503 -4.01 24.00 33.99
C ASN A 503 -4.55 24.04 32.55
N ILE A 504 -3.67 23.88 31.56
CA ILE A 504 -4.06 23.95 30.13
C ILE A 504 -5.15 22.92 29.81
N PHE A 505 -5.13 21.74 30.44
CA PHE A 505 -6.15 20.72 30.24
C PHE A 505 -7.48 21.08 30.90
N GLN A 506 -7.50 21.76 32.06
CA GLN A 506 -8.74 22.27 32.64
C GLN A 506 -9.34 23.38 31.78
N CYS A 507 -8.51 24.24 31.19
CA CYS A 507 -8.94 25.25 30.23
C CYS A 507 -9.51 24.61 28.96
N ILE A 508 -8.80 23.68 28.33
CA ILE A 508 -9.27 22.96 27.13
C ILE A 508 -10.56 22.18 27.44
N TYR A 509 -10.62 21.48 28.57
CA TYR A 509 -11.81 20.74 29.00
C TYR A 509 -13.03 21.66 29.17
N TYR A 510 -12.87 22.81 29.83
CA TYR A 510 -13.92 23.82 29.94
C TYR A 510 -14.37 24.36 28.57
N LEU A 511 -13.43 24.51 27.62
CA LEU A 511 -13.69 25.02 26.28
C LEU A 511 -14.33 24.00 25.32
N VAL A 512 -14.16 22.71 25.58
CA VAL A 512 -14.76 21.61 24.80
C VAL A 512 -16.15 21.25 25.33
N THR A 513 -16.35 21.29 26.64
CA THR A 513 -17.60 20.85 27.30
C THR A 513 -18.67 21.94 27.46
N LYS A 514 -18.31 23.21 27.29
CA LYS A 514 -19.24 24.35 27.19
C LYS A 514 -19.10 25.03 25.83
#